data_AF-A0A4Y6USA5-F1
#
_entry.id   AF-A0A4Y6USA5-F1
#
_cell.length_a   1.000
_cell.length_b   1.000
_cell.length_c   1.000
_cell.angle_alpha   90.00
_cell.angle_beta   90.00
_cell.angle_gamma   90.00
#
_symmetry.space_group_name_H-M   'P 1'
#
loop_
_entity.id
_entity.type
_entity.pdbx_description
1 polymer ?
#
loop_
_entity_poly.entity_id
_entity_poly.type
_entity_poly.pdbx_seq_one_letter_code
_entity_poly.pdbx_strand_id
1 'polypeptide(L)'
;MNITNFSKKEEAFFCYINDAIENWYENCPKMQGGNYIYSDKVVILVHIIVSFFRIGLRQTVGFIKGYLQQIGRDLAVISYSQASRRFKKLNIKINDCRK
;
A
#
# COMPACT_ATOMS: atom_id res chain seq x y z
N MET A 1 20.61 -11.89 15.41
CA MET A 1 19.99 -12.69 14.32
C MET A 1 20.26 -11.94 13.03
N ASN A 2 21.22 -12.41 12.22
CA ASN A 2 21.53 -11.76 10.95
C ASN A 2 20.62 -12.35 9.88
N ILE A 3 19.60 -11.58 9.49
CA ILE A 3 18.69 -11.95 8.39
C ILE A 3 19.39 -11.52 7.10
N THR A 4 20.23 -12.39 6.54
CA THR A 4 21.05 -12.06 5.35
C THR A 4 20.57 -12.72 4.06
N ASN A 5 19.56 -13.59 4.12
CA ASN A 5 19.15 -14.39 2.97
C ASN A 5 17.70 -14.06 2.59
N PHE A 6 17.48 -12.87 2.02
CA PHE A 6 16.23 -12.56 1.34
C PHE A 6 16.28 -13.07 -0.11
N SER A 7 15.14 -13.53 -0.60
CA SER A 7 14.96 -13.75 -2.03
C SER A 7 14.85 -12.41 -2.76
N LYS A 8 15.22 -12.39 -4.06
CA LYS A 8 15.07 -11.20 -4.92
C LYS A 8 13.64 -10.62 -4.91
N LYS A 9 12.62 -11.46 -4.70
CA LYS A 9 11.22 -11.00 -4.62
C LYS A 9 10.92 -10.26 -3.34
N GLU A 10 11.46 -10.72 -2.21
CA GLU A 10 11.31 -10.06 -0.91
C GLU A 10 12.08 -8.74 -0.90
N GLU A 11 13.29 -8.70 -1.45
CA GLU A 11 14.05 -7.45 -1.62
C GLU A 11 13.26 -6.42 -2.45
N ALA A 12 12.72 -6.83 -3.60
CA ALA A 12 11.89 -5.96 -4.43
C ALA A 12 10.64 -5.46 -3.69
N PHE A 13 10.02 -6.30 -2.86
CA PHE A 13 8.88 -5.92 -2.03
C PHE A 13 9.26 -4.86 -1.00
N PHE A 14 10.37 -5.01 -0.29
CA PHE A 14 10.85 -4.01 0.67
C PHE A 14 11.23 -2.69 -0.02
N CYS A 15 11.90 -2.73 -1.17
CA CYS A 15 12.19 -1.54 -1.96
C CYS A 15 10.90 -0.82 -2.37
N TYR A 16 9.87 -1.56 -2.79
CA TYR A 16 8.57 -0.98 -3.16
C TYR A 16 7.84 -0.37 -1.95
N ILE A 17 7.90 -1.02 -0.78
CA ILE A 17 7.35 -0.45 0.46
C ILE A 17 7.98 0.91 0.75
N ASN A 18 9.32 0.98 0.72
CA ASN A 18 10.04 2.23 1.01
C ASN A 18 9.67 3.32 0.00
N ASP A 19 9.67 3.00 -1.29
CA ASP A 19 9.28 3.92 -2.35
C ASP A 19 7.83 4.41 -2.21
N ALA A 20 6.90 3.55 -1.81
CA ALA A 20 5.52 3.93 -1.55
C ALA A 20 5.38 4.82 -0.31
N ILE A 21 6.13 4.56 0.77
CA ILE A 21 6.15 5.38 2.00
C ILE A 21 6.67 6.79 1.71
N GLU A 22 7.75 6.92 0.96
CA GLU A 22 8.32 8.23 0.63
C GLU A 22 7.45 8.99 -0.38
N ASN A 23 6.68 8.28 -1.22
CA ASN A 23 5.75 8.85 -2.19
C ASN A 23 4.29 8.54 -1.82
N TRP A 24 3.91 8.75 -0.56
CA TRP A 24 2.61 8.31 -0.04
C TRP A 24 1.41 9.05 -0.63
N TYR A 25 1.59 10.33 -0.96
CA TYR A 25 0.55 11.19 -1.52
C TYR A 25 0.88 11.57 -2.96
N GLU A 26 -0.15 11.86 -3.77
CA GLU A 26 0.01 12.44 -5.10
C GLU A 26 0.72 13.79 -5.00
N ASN A 27 1.62 14.05 -5.95
CA ASN A 27 2.33 15.32 -6.07
C ASN A 27 1.49 16.41 -6.78
N CYS A 28 0.20 16.16 -7.03
CA CYS A 28 -0.68 17.10 -7.71
C CYS A 28 -1.15 18.24 -6.77
N PRO A 29 -1.43 19.45 -7.32
CA PRO A 29 -1.98 20.54 -6.54
C PRO A 29 -3.26 20.10 -5.83
N LYS A 30 -3.40 20.43 -4.54
CA LYS A 30 -4.62 20.17 -3.78
C LYS A 30 -5.78 20.90 -4.47
N MET A 31 -6.71 20.14 -5.08
CA MET A 31 -7.97 20.71 -5.56
C MET A 31 -8.82 21.17 -4.35
N GLN A 32 -9.53 22.28 -4.50
CA GLN A 32 -10.43 22.79 -3.46
C GLN A 32 -11.44 21.71 -3.05
N GLY A 33 -11.49 21.38 -1.74
CA GLY A 33 -12.31 20.30 -1.19
C GLY A 33 -11.69 18.89 -1.29
N GLY A 34 -10.51 18.75 -1.88
CA GLY A 34 -9.80 17.48 -2.07
C GLY A 34 -8.94 17.10 -0.87
N ASN A 35 -9.35 16.03 -0.20
CA ASN A 35 -8.51 15.25 0.73
C ASN A 35 -7.14 14.94 0.11
N TYR A 36 -6.12 14.65 0.95
CA TYR A 36 -4.87 14.04 0.50
C TYR A 36 -5.17 12.86 -0.44
N ILE A 37 -4.86 13.02 -1.73
CA ILE A 37 -5.06 11.96 -2.71
C ILE A 37 -3.83 11.07 -2.57
N TYR A 38 -4.00 9.84 -2.06
CA TYR A 38 -2.91 8.85 -1.96
C TYR A 38 -2.23 8.66 -3.31
N SER A 39 -0.96 8.29 -3.39
CA SER A 39 -0.38 7.93 -4.70
C SER A 39 -0.94 6.58 -5.20
N ASP A 40 -0.83 6.33 -6.50
CA ASP A 40 -1.09 5.00 -7.05
C ASP A 40 -0.19 3.92 -6.43
N LYS A 41 1.02 4.28 -5.96
CA LYS A 41 1.92 3.36 -5.26
C LYS A 41 1.30 2.84 -3.97
N VAL A 42 0.62 3.68 -3.21
CA VAL A 42 -0.11 3.26 -2.00
C VAL A 42 -1.24 2.30 -2.35
N VAL A 43 -1.99 2.58 -3.42
CA VAL A 43 -3.08 1.70 -3.89
C VAL A 43 -2.53 0.33 -4.25
N ILE A 44 -1.44 0.27 -5.01
CA ILE A 44 -0.79 -0.98 -5.41
C ILE A 44 -0.21 -1.71 -4.19
N LEU A 45 0.50 -1.02 -3.29
CA LEU A 45 1.07 -1.60 -2.07
C LEU A 45 0.00 -2.34 -1.25
N VAL A 46 -1.17 -1.72 -1.06
CA VAL A 46 -2.29 -2.33 -0.33
C VAL A 46 -2.68 -3.68 -0.97
N HIS A 47 -2.83 -3.74 -2.29
CA HIS A 47 -3.23 -4.99 -2.96
C HIS A 47 -2.09 -6.01 -3.08
N ILE A 48 -0.82 -5.56 -3.09
CA ILE A 48 0.33 -6.46 -2.93
C ILE A 48 0.27 -7.12 -1.55
N ILE A 49 0.04 -6.37 -0.47
CA ILE A 49 -0.05 -6.92 0.89
C ILE A 49 -1.23 -7.90 1.01
N VAL A 50 -2.39 -7.59 0.40
CA VAL A 50 -3.54 -8.52 0.30
C VAL A 50 -3.10 -9.85 -0.34
N SER A 51 -2.45 -9.80 -1.50
CA SER A 51 -2.01 -10.99 -2.23
C SER A 51 -0.91 -11.76 -1.49
N PHE A 52 0.07 -11.05 -0.93
CA PHE A 52 1.24 -11.62 -0.27
C PHE A 52 0.89 -12.33 1.04
N PHE A 53 0.12 -11.66 1.92
CA PHE A 53 -0.29 -12.22 3.21
C PHE A 53 -1.61 -12.99 3.17
N ARG A 54 -2.32 -12.95 2.04
CA ARG A 54 -3.64 -13.59 1.86
C ARG A 54 -4.68 -13.14 2.90
N ILE A 55 -4.65 -11.86 3.25
CA ILE A 55 -5.60 -11.24 4.19
C ILE A 55 -6.62 -10.35 3.45
N GLY A 56 -7.80 -10.16 4.02
CA GLY A 56 -8.84 -9.35 3.40
C GLY A 56 -8.47 -7.86 3.33
N LEU A 57 -8.87 -7.16 2.27
CA LEU A 57 -8.54 -5.74 2.05
C LEU A 57 -8.87 -4.83 3.24
N ARG A 58 -9.96 -5.11 3.98
CA ARG A 58 -10.32 -4.34 5.19
C ARG A 58 -9.34 -4.57 6.33
N GLN A 59 -8.85 -5.80 6.51
CA GLN A 59 -7.82 -6.13 7.50
C GLN A 59 -6.48 -5.51 7.10
N THR A 60 -6.14 -5.52 5.82
CA THR A 60 -4.93 -4.89 5.28
C THR A 60 -4.82 -3.41 5.64
N VAL A 61 -5.93 -2.66 5.55
CA VAL A 61 -5.97 -1.25 5.95
C VAL A 61 -5.59 -1.08 7.44
N GLY A 62 -6.09 -1.96 8.32
CA GLY A 62 -5.71 -1.96 9.73
C GLY A 62 -4.26 -2.36 9.98
N PHE A 63 -3.78 -3.37 9.24
CA PHE A 63 -2.39 -3.82 9.28
C PHE A 63 -1.41 -2.70 8.90
N ILE A 64 -1.66 -2.01 7.78
CA ILE A 64 -0.83 -0.89 7.33
C ILE A 64 -0.82 0.24 8.37
N LYS A 65 -1.98 0.54 8.99
CA LYS A 65 -2.05 1.52 10.07
C LYS A 65 -1.12 1.16 11.23
N GLY A 66 -1.17 -0.09 11.70
CA GLY A 66 -0.28 -0.56 12.77
C GLY A 66 1.19 -0.52 12.38
N TYR A 67 1.52 -0.92 11.14
CA TYR A 67 2.88 -0.87 10.63
C TYR A 67 3.44 0.56 10.58
N LEU A 68 2.67 1.52 10.04
CA LEU A 68 3.08 2.93 9.99
C LEU A 68 3.33 3.52 11.38
N GLN A 69 2.47 3.19 12.35
CA GLN A 69 2.66 3.57 13.75
C GLN A 69 3.94 2.98 14.33
N GLN A 70 4.23 1.69 14.04
CA GLN A 70 5.42 1.01 14.51
C GLN A 70 6.72 1.64 13.98
N ILE A 71 6.71 2.12 12.74
CA ILE A 71 7.87 2.80 12.14
C ILE A 71 7.88 4.33 12.37
N GLY A 72 6.98 4.85 13.20
CA GLY A 72 6.91 6.27 13.55
C GLY A 72 6.53 7.20 12.39
N ARG A 73 5.77 6.71 11.41
CA ARG A 73 5.27 7.51 10.27
C ARG A 73 3.83 7.96 10.51
N ASP A 74 3.63 9.27 10.64
CA ASP A 74 2.30 9.88 10.75
C ASP A 74 1.67 10.10 9.36
N LEU A 75 1.28 9.00 8.72
CA LEU A 75 0.65 9.00 7.40
C LEU A 75 -0.80 8.54 7.53
N ALA A 76 -1.72 9.27 6.90
CA ALA A 76 -3.12 8.86 6.81
C ALA A 76 -3.20 7.55 6.02
N VAL A 77 -4.17 6.68 6.37
CA VAL A 77 -4.32 5.38 5.71
C VAL A 77 -5.52 5.41 4.77
N ILE A 78 -5.30 4.96 3.54
CA ILE A 78 -6.34 4.85 2.53
C ILE A 78 -7.50 3.99 3.02
N SER A 79 -8.73 4.47 2.80
CA SER A 79 -9.92 3.69 3.15
C SER A 79 -10.10 2.48 2.22
N TYR A 80 -10.78 1.44 2.71
CA TYR A 80 -11.18 0.28 1.90
C TYR A 80 -11.82 0.69 0.56
N SER A 81 -12.78 1.62 0.62
CA SER A 81 -13.53 2.07 -0.56
C SER A 81 -12.64 2.79 -1.58
N GLN A 82 -11.70 3.63 -1.11
CA GLN A 82 -10.74 4.30 -1.99
C GLN A 82 -9.78 3.30 -2.63
N ALA A 83 -9.20 2.37 -1.84
CA ALA A 83 -8.27 1.36 -2.33
C ALA A 83 -8.92 0.42 -3.35
N SER A 84 -10.15 -0.04 -3.10
CA SER A 84 -10.89 -0.91 -4.02
C SER A 84 -11.23 -0.20 -5.34
N ARG A 85 -11.82 0.99 -5.27
CA ARG A 85 -12.25 1.75 -6.47
C ARG A 85 -11.06 2.17 -7.33
N ARG A 86 -9.97 2.65 -6.72
CA ARG A 86 -8.78 3.09 -7.47
C ARG A 86 -8.03 1.94 -8.09
N PHE A 87 -7.90 0.81 -7.39
CA PHE A 87 -7.26 -0.36 -7.97
C PHE A 87 -7.98 -0.84 -9.24
N LYS A 88 -9.32 -0.84 -9.22
CA LYS A 88 -10.12 -1.13 -10.41
C LYS A 88 -9.84 -0.17 -11.57
N LYS A 89 -9.59 1.12 -11.28
CA LYS A 89 -9.25 2.13 -12.30
C LYS A 89 -7.83 1.96 -12.87
N LEU A 90 -6.88 1.47 -12.06
CA LEU A 90 -5.50 1.26 -12.50
C LEU A 90 -5.36 0.11 -13.51
N ASN A 91 -6.37 -0.78 -13.60
CA ASN A 91 -6.38 -1.89 -14.54
C ASN A 91 -5.14 -2.81 -14.44
N ILE A 92 -4.58 -2.93 -13.24
CA ILE A 92 -3.43 -3.79 -12.95
C ILE A 92 -3.93 -5.17 -12.55
N LYS A 93 -3.29 -6.22 -13.08
CA LYS A 93 -3.55 -7.60 -12.67
C LYS A 93 -2.54 -8.00 -11.59
N ILE A 94 -3.01 -8.07 -10.35
CA ILE A 94 -2.30 -8.76 -9.27
C ILE A 94 -2.94 -10.13 -9.14
N ASN A 95 -2.12 -11.16 -8.92
CA ASN A 95 -2.60 -12.52 -8.71
C ASN A 95 -3.29 -12.57 -7.34
N ASP A 96 -4.55 -12.16 -7.34
CA ASP A 96 -5.34 -12.02 -6.14
C ASP A 96 -5.89 -13.39 -5.77
N CYS A 97 -5.50 -13.91 -4.62
CA CYS A 97 -5.92 -15.23 -4.18
C CYS A 97 -7.38 -15.24 -3.67
N ARG A 98 -8.06 -14.09 -3.69
CA ARG A 98 -9.49 -13.97 -3.37
C ARG A 98 -10.31 -14.65 -4.47
N LYS A 99 -10.69 -15.92 -4.21
CA LYS A 99 -11.74 -16.62 -4.97
C LYS A 99 -13.08 -15.92 -4.78
#